data_AF-A0KRZ7-F1
#
_entry.id   AF-A0KRZ7-F1
#
_cell.length_a   1.000
_cell.length_b   1.000
_cell.length_c   1.000
_cell.angle_alpha   90.00
_cell.angle_beta   90.00
_cell.angle_gamma   90.00
#
_symmetry.space_group_name_H-M   'P 1'
#
loop_
_entity.id
_entity.type
_entity.pdbx_description
1 polymer ?
#
loop_
_entity_poly.entity_id
_entity_poly.type
_entity_poly.pdbx_seq_one_letter_code
_entity_poly.pdbx_strand_id
1 'polypeptide(L)'
;MNIETLIEQIENTNWLSQAEHILALSQLQFEWDWLPTSRDQSDPFEGTFTANADQRPYDKEAEKRVYKAALRSLRTVGNAHPKLVNGPHNYTEPMKGSALFACKHAAKEVLSNQPGKWLTILALYKNGVWPCGITQTGELVIL
;
A
#
# COMPACT_ATOMS: atom_id res chain seq x y z
N MET A 1 3.00 17.49 -2.93
CA MET A 1 3.45 16.32 -3.74
C MET A 1 2.55 16.22 -4.97
N ASN A 2 3.10 15.95 -6.16
CA ASN A 2 2.32 15.77 -7.39
C ASN A 2 2.43 14.31 -7.88
N ILE A 3 1.72 13.97 -8.97
CA ILE A 3 1.68 12.61 -9.51
C ILE A 3 3.02 12.15 -10.08
N GLU A 4 3.77 13.02 -10.75
CA GLU A 4 5.07 12.63 -11.32
C GLU A 4 6.08 12.31 -10.21
N THR A 5 6.13 13.12 -9.16
CA THR A 5 6.93 12.83 -7.95
C THR A 5 6.48 11.53 -7.29
N LEU A 6 5.17 11.25 -7.24
CA LEU A 6 4.66 10.01 -6.66
C LEU A 6 5.11 8.79 -7.48
N ILE A 7 5.04 8.86 -8.80
CA ILE A 7 5.48 7.81 -9.73
C ILE A 7 6.98 7.56 -9.55
N GLU A 8 7.80 8.60 -9.59
CA GLU A 8 9.24 8.51 -9.42
C GLU A 8 9.60 7.83 -8.09
N GLN A 9 8.91 8.21 -7.00
CA GLN A 9 9.13 7.57 -5.71
C GLN A 9 8.76 6.09 -5.71
N ILE A 10 7.66 5.70 -6.37
CA ILE A 10 7.23 4.29 -6.48
C ILE A 10 8.22 3.46 -7.30
N GLU A 11 8.73 4.00 -8.40
CA GLU A 11 9.68 3.30 -9.27
C GLU A 11 11.02 3.03 -8.58
N ASN A 12 11.41 3.89 -7.62
CA ASN A 12 12.63 3.74 -6.84
C ASN A 12 12.43 3.03 -5.48
N THR A 13 11.22 2.56 -5.17
CA THR A 13 10.92 1.88 -3.90
C THR A 13 11.61 0.51 -3.83
N ASN A 14 12.37 0.28 -2.76
CA ASN A 14 12.82 -1.05 -2.37
C ASN A 14 11.89 -1.65 -1.30
N TRP A 15 10.79 -2.25 -1.77
CA TRP A 15 9.56 -2.57 -1.04
C TRP A 15 9.73 -3.34 0.28
N LEU A 16 10.76 -4.17 0.40
CA LEU A 16 10.97 -5.06 1.56
C LEU A 16 12.40 -4.96 2.11
N SER A 17 13.11 -3.87 1.83
CA SER A 17 14.51 -3.73 2.26
C SER A 17 14.67 -3.79 3.78
N GLN A 18 13.74 -3.22 4.54
CA GLN A 18 13.76 -3.16 6.00
C GLN A 18 12.74 -4.09 6.67
N ALA A 19 11.86 -4.73 5.90
CA ALA A 19 10.87 -5.66 6.45
C ALA A 19 11.52 -6.82 7.21
N GLU A 20 10.89 -7.28 8.28
CA GLU A 20 11.23 -8.52 8.97
C GLU A 20 10.68 -9.74 8.21
N HIS A 21 10.96 -10.94 8.75
CA HIS A 21 10.37 -12.17 8.23
C HIS A 21 8.92 -12.30 8.70
N ILE A 22 8.01 -12.79 7.85
CA ILE A 22 6.55 -12.88 8.10
C ILE A 22 6.15 -13.58 9.42
N LEU A 23 7.06 -14.40 9.97
CA LEU A 23 6.90 -15.04 11.27
C LEU A 23 6.86 -14.04 12.44
N ALA A 24 7.39 -12.82 12.29
CA ALA A 24 7.25 -11.77 13.31
C ALA A 24 5.77 -11.50 13.64
N LEU A 25 4.87 -11.65 12.66
CA LEU A 25 3.44 -11.44 12.87
C LEU A 25 2.79 -12.51 13.77
N SER A 26 3.34 -13.73 13.84
CA SER A 26 2.78 -14.77 14.71
C SER A 26 3.06 -14.53 16.20
N GLN A 27 3.96 -13.59 16.50
CA GLN A 27 4.28 -13.19 17.87
C GLN A 27 3.34 -12.09 18.40
N LEU A 28 2.51 -11.51 17.53
CA LEU A 28 1.57 -10.46 17.93
C LEU A 28 0.46 -11.06 18.81
N GLN A 29 0.24 -10.44 19.96
CA GLN A 29 -0.74 -10.90 20.97
C GLN A 29 -2.03 -10.07 20.98
N PHE A 30 -2.26 -9.26 19.94
CA PHE A 30 -3.43 -8.41 19.80
C PHE A 30 -4.19 -8.75 18.52
N GLU A 31 -5.49 -8.41 18.49
CA GLU A 31 -6.33 -8.59 17.31
C GLU A 31 -6.07 -7.51 16.27
N TRP A 32 -5.99 -7.93 15.01
CA TRP A 32 -5.79 -7.05 13.87
C TRP A 32 -6.32 -7.69 12.60
N ASP A 33 -6.68 -6.85 11.63
CA ASP A 33 -7.20 -7.26 10.33
C ASP A 33 -6.20 -6.93 9.23
N TRP A 34 -6.16 -7.77 8.19
CA TRP A 34 -5.34 -7.52 7.01
C TRP A 34 -5.80 -6.26 6.28
N LEU A 35 -4.85 -5.46 5.82
CA LEU A 35 -5.16 -4.38 4.88
C LEU A 35 -5.64 -4.96 3.53
N PRO A 36 -6.45 -4.21 2.77
CA PRO A 36 -6.92 -4.63 1.45
C PRO A 36 -5.77 -5.03 0.52
N THR A 37 -5.91 -6.17 -0.14
CA THR A 37 -4.96 -6.72 -1.12
C THR A 37 -5.53 -6.81 -2.53
N SER A 38 -6.82 -6.51 -2.69
CA SER A 38 -7.51 -6.57 -3.98
C SER A 38 -8.41 -5.37 -4.19
N ARG A 39 -8.66 -5.03 -5.45
CA ARG A 39 -9.44 -3.84 -5.85
C ARG A 39 -10.87 -3.84 -5.29
N ASP A 40 -11.45 -5.03 -5.12
CA ASP A 40 -12.86 -5.19 -4.81
C ASP A 40 -13.11 -5.24 -3.29
N GLN A 41 -12.05 -5.16 -2.47
CA GLN A 41 -12.16 -4.98 -1.02
C GLN A 41 -12.45 -3.51 -0.67
N SER A 42 -13.22 -3.32 0.40
CA SER A 42 -13.54 -1.99 0.95
C SER A 42 -12.29 -1.28 1.48
N ASP A 43 -12.30 0.04 1.40
CA ASP A 43 -11.26 0.88 1.99
C ASP A 43 -11.55 1.06 3.50
N PRO A 44 -10.69 0.58 4.42
CA PRO A 44 -10.90 0.75 5.86
C PRO A 44 -10.82 2.21 6.32
N PHE A 45 -10.37 3.13 5.47
CA PHE A 45 -10.33 4.57 5.73
C PHE A 45 -11.40 5.34 4.94
N GLU A 46 -12.40 4.65 4.38
CA GLU A 46 -13.49 5.30 3.68
C GLU A 46 -14.21 6.32 4.58
N GLY A 47 -14.54 7.49 4.03
CA GLY A 47 -15.13 8.60 4.78
C GLY A 47 -14.13 9.60 5.40
N THR A 48 -12.81 9.36 5.32
CA THR A 48 -11.81 10.37 5.73
C THR A 48 -11.61 11.47 4.69
N PHE A 49 -12.13 11.30 3.47
CA PHE A 49 -12.12 12.33 2.44
C PHE A 49 -13.17 13.39 2.75
N THR A 50 -12.72 14.62 2.97
CA THR A 50 -13.60 15.78 3.21
C THR A 50 -13.96 16.51 1.91
N ALA A 51 -13.47 16.04 0.76
CA ALA A 51 -13.73 16.67 -0.53
C ALA A 51 -15.17 16.45 -0.96
N ASN A 52 -15.88 17.54 -1.23
CA ASN A 52 -16.97 17.53 -2.19
C ASN A 52 -16.41 17.08 -3.54
N ALA A 53 -16.60 15.79 -3.88
CA ALA A 53 -16.08 15.15 -5.08
C ALA A 53 -16.54 15.83 -6.39
N ASP A 54 -17.52 16.73 -6.31
CA ASP A 54 -18.22 17.32 -7.45
C ASP A 54 -17.56 18.57 -8.06
N GLN A 55 -16.43 19.07 -7.54
CA GLN A 55 -15.87 20.36 -8.00
C GLN A 55 -14.53 20.30 -8.73
N ARG A 56 -13.88 19.13 -8.86
CA ARG A 56 -12.64 19.01 -9.64
C ARG A 56 -12.69 17.81 -10.59
N PRO A 57 -12.26 17.98 -11.86
CA PRO A 57 -12.13 16.86 -12.77
C PRO A 57 -11.09 15.88 -12.21
N TYR A 58 -11.55 14.68 -11.86
CA TYR A 58 -10.70 13.59 -11.40
C TYR A 58 -9.93 12.97 -12.58
N ASP A 59 -8.60 13.06 -12.55
CA ASP A 59 -7.75 12.51 -13.62
C ASP A 59 -7.53 10.99 -13.44
N LYS A 60 -8.45 10.20 -14.02
CA LYS A 60 -8.35 8.73 -14.04
C LYS A 60 -7.10 8.21 -14.75
N GLU A 61 -6.57 8.93 -15.75
CA GLU A 61 -5.38 8.48 -16.46
C GLU A 61 -4.12 8.70 -15.60
N ALA A 62 -4.07 9.76 -14.78
CA ALA A 62 -3.03 9.92 -13.76
C ALA A 62 -3.04 8.78 -12.72
N GLU A 63 -4.21 8.41 -12.18
CA GLU A 63 -4.34 7.26 -11.25
C GLU A 63 -3.81 5.97 -11.89
N LYS A 64 -4.18 5.72 -13.15
CA LYS A 64 -3.76 4.54 -13.91
C LYS A 64 -2.26 4.54 -14.17
N ARG A 65 -1.63 5.70 -14.41
CA ARG A 65 -0.17 5.83 -14.54
C ARG A 65 0.55 5.43 -13.26
N VAL A 66 0.06 5.86 -12.10
CA VAL A 66 0.59 5.46 -10.77
C VAL A 66 0.47 3.95 -10.58
N TYR A 67 -0.70 3.37 -10.86
CA TYR A 67 -0.92 1.93 -10.74
C TYR A 67 0.02 1.12 -11.65
N LYS A 68 0.21 1.56 -12.90
CA LYS A 68 1.15 0.91 -13.84
C LYS A 68 2.60 1.02 -13.38
N ALA A 69 3.00 2.15 -12.79
CA ALA A 69 4.34 2.31 -12.22
C ALA A 69 4.56 1.34 -11.06
N ALA A 70 3.59 1.22 -10.15
CA ALA A 70 3.63 0.25 -9.06
C ALA A 70 3.73 -1.19 -9.57
N LEU A 71 2.94 -1.58 -10.57
CA LEU A 71 3.03 -2.89 -11.21
C LEU A 71 4.42 -3.20 -11.78
N ARG A 72 5.07 -2.22 -12.40
CA ARG A 72 6.45 -2.40 -12.92
C ARG A 72 7.45 -2.53 -11.78
N SER A 73 7.38 -1.64 -10.80
CA SER A 73 8.28 -1.61 -9.64
C SER A 73 8.21 -2.92 -8.84
N LEU A 74 7.00 -3.42 -8.56
CA LEU A 74 6.78 -4.65 -7.78
C LEU A 74 7.29 -5.93 -8.46
N ARG A 75 7.67 -5.89 -9.75
CA ARG A 75 8.35 -7.04 -10.40
C ARG A 75 9.68 -7.36 -9.73
N THR A 76 10.34 -6.36 -9.13
CA THR A 76 11.61 -6.54 -8.40
C THR A 76 11.49 -7.46 -7.20
N VAL A 77 10.30 -7.61 -6.62
CA VAL A 77 10.03 -8.50 -5.48
C VAL A 77 10.05 -9.97 -5.90
N GLY A 78 9.82 -10.28 -7.18
CA GLY A 78 9.71 -11.65 -7.68
C GLY A 78 8.42 -12.37 -7.25
N ASN A 79 8.28 -13.66 -7.56
CA ASN A 79 7.06 -14.44 -7.25
C ASN A 79 7.02 -15.00 -5.82
N ALA A 80 8.20 -15.15 -5.20
CA ALA A 80 8.36 -15.63 -3.85
C ALA A 80 9.52 -14.88 -3.21
N HIS A 81 9.22 -14.02 -2.25
CA HIS A 81 10.24 -13.29 -1.50
C HIS A 81 10.61 -14.04 -0.22
N PRO A 82 11.90 -14.28 0.09
CA PRO A 82 12.30 -15.08 1.25
C PRO A 82 11.73 -14.59 2.59
N LYS A 83 11.58 -13.28 2.77
CA LYS A 83 10.95 -12.69 3.97
C LYS A 83 9.45 -12.98 4.10
N LEU A 84 8.79 -13.35 3.01
CA LEU A 84 7.34 -13.53 2.93
C LEU A 84 6.93 -15.00 2.71
N VAL A 85 7.87 -15.93 2.80
CA VAL A 85 7.60 -17.37 2.64
C VAL A 85 7.85 -18.05 3.98
N ASN A 86 6.85 -18.77 4.47
CA ASN A 86 6.96 -19.57 5.68
C ASN A 86 6.37 -20.96 5.44
N GLY A 87 7.25 -21.95 5.26
CA GLY A 87 6.86 -23.32 4.91
C GLY A 87 6.02 -23.34 3.63
N PRO A 88 4.79 -23.90 3.65
CA PRO A 88 3.92 -23.95 2.48
C PRO A 88 3.23 -22.61 2.17
N HIS A 89 3.33 -21.61 3.05
CA HIS A 89 2.62 -20.34 2.91
C HIS A 89 3.50 -19.28 2.23
N ASN A 90 2.98 -18.64 1.18
CA ASN A 90 3.65 -17.55 0.46
C ASN A 90 2.74 -16.30 0.45
N TYR A 91 3.23 -15.24 1.10
CA TYR A 91 2.51 -13.97 1.27
C TYR A 91 2.95 -12.89 0.27
N THR A 92 3.75 -13.25 -0.73
CA THR A 92 4.27 -12.31 -1.73
C THR A 92 3.16 -11.64 -2.54
N GLU A 93 2.16 -12.40 -2.98
CA GLU A 93 1.04 -11.85 -3.75
C GLU A 93 0.11 -10.95 -2.90
N PRO A 94 -0.27 -11.33 -1.65
CA PRO A 94 -0.92 -10.41 -0.71
C PRO A 94 -0.15 -9.09 -0.49
N MET A 95 1.18 -9.15 -0.33
CA MET A 95 2.01 -7.94 -0.19
C MET A 95 1.95 -7.06 -1.43
N LYS A 96 2.14 -7.63 -2.63
CA LYS A 96 2.03 -6.87 -3.88
C LYS A 96 0.64 -6.28 -4.08
N GLY A 97 -0.39 -7.06 -3.78
CA GLY A 97 -1.79 -6.64 -3.88
C GLY A 97 -2.08 -5.43 -2.98
N SER A 98 -1.62 -5.47 -1.73
CA SER A 98 -1.77 -4.34 -0.80
C SER A 98 -0.97 -3.11 -1.21
N ALA A 99 0.26 -3.29 -1.70
CA ALA A 99 1.05 -2.19 -2.26
C ALA A 99 0.34 -1.52 -3.46
N LEU A 100 -0.24 -2.32 -4.37
CA LEU A 100 -1.02 -1.81 -5.51
C LEU A 100 -2.27 -1.05 -5.06
N PHE A 101 -2.98 -1.57 -4.06
CA PHE A 101 -4.14 -0.91 -3.47
C PHE A 101 -3.74 0.45 -2.87
N ALA A 102 -2.68 0.45 -2.06
CA ALA A 102 -2.15 1.65 -1.43
C ALA A 102 -1.70 2.70 -2.46
N CYS A 103 -0.96 2.31 -3.51
CA CYS A 103 -0.54 3.22 -4.57
C CYS A 103 -1.73 3.87 -5.30
N LYS A 104 -2.77 3.09 -5.58
CA LYS A 104 -3.99 3.59 -6.23
C LYS A 104 -4.71 4.62 -5.34
N HIS A 105 -4.88 4.33 -4.06
CA HIS A 105 -5.57 5.24 -3.14
C HIS A 105 -4.71 6.46 -2.77
N ALA A 106 -3.39 6.30 -2.65
CA ALA A 106 -2.43 7.39 -2.58
C ALA A 106 -2.55 8.36 -3.78
N ALA A 107 -2.73 7.83 -4.99
CA ALA A 107 -2.96 8.67 -6.17
C ALA A 107 -4.25 9.48 -6.04
N LYS A 108 -5.34 8.87 -5.55
CA LYS A 108 -6.60 9.59 -5.27
C LYS A 108 -6.38 10.73 -4.28
N GLU A 109 -5.67 10.49 -3.19
CA GLU A 109 -5.33 11.51 -2.18
C GLU A 109 -4.56 12.69 -2.79
N VAL A 110 -3.56 12.41 -3.63
CA VAL A 110 -2.79 13.45 -4.33
C VAL A 110 -3.66 14.23 -5.33
N LEU A 111 -4.44 13.54 -6.17
CA LEU A 111 -5.30 14.17 -7.18
C LEU A 111 -6.40 15.04 -6.56
N SER A 112 -6.92 14.60 -5.42
CA SER A 112 -7.91 15.36 -4.64
C SER A 112 -7.29 16.48 -3.81
N ASN A 113 -5.95 16.59 -3.76
CA ASN A 113 -5.20 17.50 -2.88
C ASN A 113 -5.62 17.36 -1.40
N GLN A 114 -5.86 16.11 -0.99
CA GLN A 114 -6.25 15.74 0.37
C GLN A 114 -5.36 14.59 0.83
N PRO A 115 -4.18 14.90 1.40
CA PRO A 115 -3.31 13.86 1.92
C PRO A 115 -3.98 13.14 3.08
N GLY A 116 -3.94 11.80 3.06
CA GLY A 116 -4.63 10.95 4.03
C GLY A 116 -3.78 9.76 4.47
N LYS A 117 -4.48 8.68 4.84
CA LYS A 117 -3.89 7.47 5.39
C LYS A 117 -3.09 6.71 4.34
N TRP A 118 -3.50 6.71 3.07
CA TRP A 118 -2.84 5.93 2.04
C TRP A 118 -1.50 6.51 1.61
N LEU A 119 -1.33 7.83 1.63
CA LEU A 119 -0.02 8.45 1.49
C LEU A 119 0.92 8.12 2.65
N THR A 120 0.38 8.03 3.86
CA THR A 120 1.15 7.63 5.06
C THR A 120 1.58 6.16 4.95
N ILE A 121 0.68 5.27 4.55
CA ILE A 121 0.95 3.85 4.30
C ILE A 121 1.99 3.68 3.19
N LEU A 122 1.87 4.43 2.10
CA LEU A 122 2.85 4.37 1.01
C LEU A 122 4.24 4.86 1.43
N ALA A 123 4.34 5.77 2.40
CA ALA A 123 5.63 6.17 2.97
C ALA A 123 6.31 5.01 3.73
N LEU A 124 5.54 4.13 4.37
CA LEU A 124 6.08 2.92 5.02
C LEU A 124 6.69 1.96 3.98
N TYR A 125 6.00 1.71 2.87
CA TYR A 125 6.57 0.92 1.77
C TYR A 125 7.87 1.52 1.22
N LYS A 126 7.99 2.85 1.15
CA LYS A 126 9.23 3.52 0.71
C LYS A 126 10.38 3.32 1.69
N ASN A 127 10.07 3.20 2.98
CA ASN A 127 11.04 2.82 4.00
C ASN A 127 11.37 1.31 3.97
N GLY A 128 10.75 0.56 3.05
CA GLY A 128 11.05 -0.85 2.82
C GLY A 128 10.40 -1.79 3.81
N VAL A 129 9.33 -1.36 4.49
CA VAL A 129 8.53 -2.19 5.39
C VAL A 129 7.15 -2.43 4.78
N TRP A 130 6.51 -3.54 5.16
CA TRP A 130 5.17 -3.88 4.68
C TRP A 130 4.12 -3.56 5.75
N PRO A 131 3.34 -2.47 5.61
CA PRO A 131 2.12 -2.28 6.41
C PRO A 131 1.09 -3.32 5.96
N CYS A 132 0.96 -4.40 6.72
CA CYS A 132 0.18 -5.58 6.34
C CYS A 132 -1.21 -5.59 6.95
N GLY A 133 -1.43 -4.83 8.03
CA GLY A 133 -2.67 -4.86 8.77
C GLY A 133 -2.99 -3.60 9.55
N ILE A 134 -4.14 -3.63 10.20
CA ILE A 134 -4.66 -2.55 11.04
C ILE A 134 -5.35 -3.14 12.28
N THR A 135 -5.11 -2.54 13.45
CA THR A 135 -5.79 -2.92 14.69
C THR A 135 -7.18 -2.27 14.79
N GLN A 136 -7.99 -2.72 15.75
CA GLN A 136 -9.29 -2.10 16.07
C GLN A 136 -9.16 -0.62 16.48
N THR A 137 -8.00 -0.21 17.01
CA THR A 137 -7.69 1.18 17.39
C THR A 137 -7.21 2.03 16.20
N GLY A 138 -7.02 1.42 15.02
CA GLY A 138 -6.56 2.08 13.81
C GLY A 138 -5.03 2.20 13.69
N GLU A 139 -4.28 1.47 14.50
CA GLU A 139 -2.82 1.40 14.42
C GLU A 139 -2.39 0.41 13.34
N LEU A 140 -1.33 0.74 12.61
CA LEU A 140 -0.84 -0.12 11.52
C LEU A 140 0.04 -1.24 12.07
N VAL A 141 -0.20 -2.45 11.58
CA VAL A 141 0.68 -3.60 11.77
C VAL A 141 1.70 -3.59 10.63
N ILE A 142 2.98 -3.52 10.99
CA ILE A 142 4.09 -3.32 10.06
C ILE A 142 5.03 -4.51 10.20
N LEU A 143 5.39 -5.08 9.04
CA LEU A 143 6.44 -6.07 8.90
C LEU A 143 7.74 -5.43 8.41
#